data_AF-A0A811GAE9-F1
#
_entry.id   AF-A0A811GAE9-F1
#
_cell.length_a   1.000
_cell.length_b   1.000
_cell.length_c   1.000
_cell.angle_alpha   90.00
_cell.angle_beta   90.00
_cell.angle_gamma   90.00
#
_symmetry.space_group_name_H-M   'P 1'
#
loop_
_entity.id
_entity.type
_entity.pdbx_description
1 polymer ?
#
loop_
_entity_poly.entity_id
_entity_poly.type
_entity_poly.pdbx_seq_one_letter_code
_entity_poly.pdbx_strand_id
1 'polypeptide(L)' 'MFRIEALQHYLDLNHDSGVANYEIGQEFIRIQFKKKSRIYTYNYASAGYQHVENMKQLAQYGDGLNAYINQHVHQLYVK' A
#
# COMPACT_ATOMS: atom_id res chain seq x y z
N MET A 1 8.47 -24.03 -0.64
CA MET A 1 9.38 -22.91 -0.97
C MET A 1 8.63 -21.62 -0.66
N PHE A 2 8.74 -21.12 0.58
CA PHE A 2 8.14 -19.83 0.97
C PHE A 2 9.07 -18.72 0.47
N ARG A 3 8.60 -17.94 -0.51
CA ARG A 3 9.37 -16.90 -1.16
C ARG A 3 9.48 -15.71 -0.21
N ILE A 4 10.69 -15.23 0.03
CA ILE A 4 10.95 -14.09 0.91
C ILE A 4 10.23 -12.86 0.34
N GLU A 5 9.43 -12.24 1.21
CA GLU A 5 8.58 -11.06 1.02
C GLU A 5 9.39 -9.82 0.61
N ALA A 6 9.79 -9.75 -0.66
CA ALA A 6 10.33 -8.51 -1.22
C ALA A 6 9.17 -7.59 -1.61
N LEU A 7 9.15 -6.37 -1.06
CA LEU A 7 8.24 -5.32 -1.52
C LEU A 7 8.39 -5.15 -3.04
N GLN A 8 7.27 -5.13 -3.75
CA GLN A 8 7.19 -4.86 -5.17
C GLN A 8 7.26 -3.36 -5.44
N HIS A 9 8.07 -2.95 -6.41
CA HIS A 9 8.14 -1.55 -6.83
C HIS A 9 6.78 -1.10 -7.37
N TYR A 10 6.31 0.06 -6.88
CA TYR A 10 5.08 0.65 -7.35
C TYR A 10 5.30 1.27 -8.73
N LEU A 11 4.46 0.92 -9.71
CA LEU A 11 4.69 1.29 -11.11
C LEU A 11 4.69 2.81 -11.31
N ASP A 12 3.83 3.53 -10.59
CA ASP A 12 3.77 5.00 -10.61
C ASP A 12 3.63 5.55 -12.05
N LEU A 13 2.57 5.13 -12.76
CA LEU A 13 2.39 5.37 -14.20
C LEU A 13 2.49 6.84 -14.62
N ASN A 14 2.03 7.75 -13.75
CA ASN A 14 2.04 9.20 -13.97
C ASN A 14 3.24 9.92 -13.30
N HIS A 15 4.11 9.18 -12.60
CA HIS A 15 5.32 9.65 -11.92
C HIS A 15 5.09 10.70 -10.82
N ASP A 16 3.89 10.75 -10.21
CA ASP A 16 3.55 11.72 -9.17
C ASP A 16 3.33 11.11 -7.77
N SER A 17 3.41 9.77 -7.66
CA SER A 17 3.10 9.07 -6.44
C SER A 17 4.18 9.22 -5.37
N GLY A 18 3.75 9.40 -4.12
CA GLY A 18 4.60 9.28 -2.94
C GLY A 18 4.95 7.84 -2.57
N VAL A 19 4.28 6.84 -3.14
CA VAL A 19 4.51 5.42 -2.86
C VAL A 19 5.73 4.93 -3.66
N ALA A 20 6.63 4.21 -2.98
CA ALA A 20 7.81 3.60 -3.59
C ALA A 20 7.60 2.12 -3.85
N ASN A 21 7.16 1.39 -2.82
CA ASN A 21 6.97 -0.06 -2.90
C ASN A 21 5.73 -0.50 -2.12
N TYR A 22 5.20 -1.68 -2.46
CA TYR A 22 4.09 -2.29 -1.76
C TYR A 22 4.25 -3.81 -1.63
N GLU A 23 3.53 -4.42 -0.69
CA GLU A 23 3.42 -5.87 -0.56
C GLU A 23 1.96 -6.21 -0.22
N ILE A 24 1.41 -7.18 -0.95
CA ILE A 24 0.03 -7.64 -0.77
C ILE A 24 0.06 -8.95 0.00
N GLY A 25 -0.57 -8.95 1.18
CA GLY A 25 -0.89 -10.15 1.94
C GLY A 25 -2.37 -10.51 1.83
N GLN A 26 -2.77 -11.63 2.44
CA GLN A 26 -4.15 -12.08 2.42
C GLN A 26 -5.12 -11.06 3.04
N GLU A 27 -4.72 -10.43 4.15
CA GLU A 27 -5.59 -9.52 4.92
C GLU A 27 -4.99 -8.12 5.11
N PHE A 28 -3.90 -7.85 4.40
CA PHE A 28 -3.16 -6.61 4.55
C PHE A 28 -2.53 -6.14 3.24
N ILE A 29 -2.14 -4.88 3.25
CA ILE A 29 -1.18 -4.31 2.32
C ILE A 29 -0.14 -3.51 3.11
N ARG A 30 1.13 -3.71 2.79
CA ARG A 30 2.24 -2.93 3.34
C ARG A 30 2.70 -1.93 2.29
N ILE A 31 2.96 -0.70 2.72
CA ILE A 31 3.35 0.42 1.86
C ILE A 31 4.65 1.04 2.36
N GLN A 32 5.60 1.23 1.46
CA GLN A 32 6.77 2.07 1.69
C GLN A 32 6.66 3.34 0.84
N PHE A 33 6.86 4.50 1.45
CA PHE A 33 6.83 5.79 0.75
C PHE A 33 8.23 6.26 0.37
N LYS A 34 8.38 6.95 -0.76
CA LYS A 34 9.68 7.41 -1.30
C LYS A 34 10.52 8.21 -0.29
N LYS A 35 9.87 9.01 0.56
CA LYS A 35 10.55 9.88 1.54
C LYS A 35 10.81 9.22 2.90
N LYS A 36 10.33 7.99 3.12
CA LYS A 36 10.38 7.33 4.44
C LYS A 36 10.83 5.88 4.28
N SER A 37 11.83 5.48 5.05
CA SER A 37 12.25 4.08 5.11
C SER A 37 11.22 3.17 5.78
N ARG A 38 10.35 3.74 6.64
CA ARG A 38 9.31 3.01 7.38
C ARG A 38 8.30 2.36 6.43
N ILE A 39 7.97 1.11 6.75
CA ILE A 39 6.87 0.35 6.15
C ILE A 39 5.59 0.58 6.98
N TYR A 40 4.50 0.87 6.30
CA TYR A 40 3.18 1.10 6.86
C TYR A 40 2.27 -0.07 6.53
N THR A 41 1.77 -0.76 7.55
CA THR A 41 0.85 -1.89 7.37
C THR A 41 -0.58 -1.42 7.53
N TYR A 42 -1.40 -1.67 6.52
CA TYR A 42 -2.86 -1.52 6.59
C TYR A 42 -3.47 -2.91 6.55
N ASN A 43 -4.26 -3.27 7.55
CA ASN A 43 -4.96 -4.55 7.59
C ASN A 43 -6.46 -4.36 7.81
N TYR A 44 -7.23 -5.45 7.72
CA TYR A 44 -8.67 -5.38 7.90
C TYR A 44 -9.10 -4.82 9.26
N ALA A 45 -8.30 -5.02 10.31
CA ALA A 45 -8.59 -4.48 11.64
C ALA A 45 -8.32 -2.97 11.75
N SER A 46 -7.31 -2.44 11.04
CA SER A 46 -6.91 -1.04 11.13
C SER A 46 -7.66 -0.16 10.13
N ALA A 47 -7.72 -0.60 8.87
CA ALA A 47 -8.26 0.16 7.75
C ALA A 47 -9.61 -0.37 7.24
N GLY A 48 -10.04 -1.56 7.65
CA GLY A 48 -11.25 -2.19 7.15
C GLY A 48 -11.05 -2.94 5.82
N TYR A 49 -11.87 -3.98 5.62
CA TYR A 49 -11.81 -4.87 4.45
C TYR A 49 -11.84 -4.11 3.12
N GLN A 50 -12.85 -3.26 2.93
CA GLN A 50 -13.06 -2.55 1.67
C GLN A 50 -11.87 -1.66 1.28
N HIS A 51 -11.26 -0.96 2.25
CA HIS A 51 -10.12 -0.09 1.98
C HIS A 51 -8.87 -0.88 1.62
N VAL A 52 -8.61 -1.97 2.33
CA VAL A 52 -7.46 -2.84 2.03
C VAL A 52 -7.57 -3.45 0.65
N GLU A 53 -8.75 -3.96 0.27
CA GLU A 53 -8.94 -4.54 -1.08
C GLU A 53 -8.83 -3.50 -2.19
N ASN A 54 -9.39 -2.30 -2.00
CA ASN A 54 -9.22 -1.21 -2.95
C ASN A 54 -7.75 -0.78 -3.09
N MET A 55 -7.01 -0.70 -1.99
CA MET A 55 -5.58 -0.41 -2.03
C MET A 55 -4.78 -1.48 -2.77
N LYS A 56 -5.11 -2.76 -2.60
CA LYS A 56 -4.48 -3.86 -3.36
C LYS A 56 -4.72 -3.72 -4.86
N GLN A 57 -5.94 -3.40 -5.27
CA GLN A 57 -6.29 -3.17 -6.68
C GLN A 57 -5.50 -1.99 -7.27
N LEU A 58 -5.45 -0.85 -6.57
CA LEU A 58 -4.70 0.34 -7.00
C LEU A 58 -3.19 0.09 -7.04
N ALA A 59 -2.67 -0.71 -6.09
CA ALA A 59 -1.27 -1.12 -6.07
C ALA A 59 -0.89 -1.92 -7.32
N GLN A 60 -1.72 -2.89 -7.69
CA GLN A 60 -1.52 -3.71 -8.89
C GLN A 60 -1.74 -2.93 -10.19
N TYR A 61 -2.70 -1.99 -10.20
CA TYR A 61 -2.96 -1.12 -11.35
C TYR A 61 -1.80 -0.15 -11.60
N GLY A 62 -1.12 0.30 -10.53
CA GLY A 62 0.05 1.15 -10.64
C GLY A 62 -0.22 2.65 -10.67
N ASP A 63 -1.46 3.07 -10.40
CA ASP A 63 -1.88 4.47 -10.33
C ASP A 63 -2.95 4.70 -9.23
N GLY A 64 -3.04 5.92 -8.70
CA GLY A 64 -4.07 6.35 -7.75
C GLY A 64 -3.88 5.94 -6.28
N LEU A 65 -2.95 5.04 -5.95
CA LEU A 65 -2.80 4.51 -4.59
C LEU A 65 -2.44 5.58 -3.55
N ASN A 66 -1.51 6.48 -3.89
CA ASN A 66 -1.09 7.56 -2.98
C ASN A 66 -2.24 8.54 -2.68
N ALA A 67 -3.02 8.91 -3.70
CA ALA A 67 -4.18 9.77 -3.53
C ALA A 67 -5.24 9.10 -2.65
N TYR A 68 -5.54 7.83 -2.91
CA TYR A 68 -6.48 7.04 -2.13
C TYR A 68 -6.08 6.95 -0.65
N ILE A 69 -4.80 6.67 -0.37
CA ILE A 69 -4.29 6.62 1.00
C ILE A 69 -4.51 7.96 1.71
N ASN A 70 -4.14 9.06 1.08
CA ASN A 70 -4.26 10.39 1.69
C ASN A 70 -5.72 10.80 1.93
N GLN A 71 -6.65 10.39 1.05
CA GLN A 71 -8.07 10.75 1.14
C GLN A 71 -8.86 9.88 2.12
N HIS A 72 -8.56 8.58 2.21
CA HIS A 72 -9.42 7.64 2.93
C HIS A 72 -8.80 7.01 4.17
N VAL A 73 -7.48 6.78 4.18
CA VAL A 73 -6.86 5.90 5.19
C VAL A 73 -5.56 6.45 5.79
N HIS A 74 -5.27 7.75 5.65
CA HIS A 74 -3.98 8.37 6.00
C HIS A 74 -3.42 7.98 7.40
N GLN A 75 -4.28 7.71 8.38
CA GLN A 75 -3.90 7.33 9.74
C GLN A 75 -4.37 5.93 10.16
N LEU A 76 -4.96 5.15 9.24
CA LEU A 76 -5.56 3.85 9.53
C LEU A 76 -4.58 2.68 9.35
N TYR A 77 -3.29 2.95 9.54
CA TYR A 77 -2.25 1.93 9.59
C TYR A 77 -2.14 1.34 11.01
N VAL A 78 -1.64 0.12 11.12
CA VAL A 78 -1.31 -0.53 12.40
C VAL A 78 -0.25 0.32 13.12
N LYS A 79 -0.56 0.79 14.33
CA LYS A 79 0.29 1.71 15.09
C LYS A 79 1.65 1.12 15.44
#